data_AF-A0A1W9G8J7-F1
#
_entry.id   AF-A0A1W9G8J7-F1
#
_cell.length_a   1.000
_cell.length_b   1.000
_cell.length_c   1.000
_cell.angle_alpha   90.00
_cell.angle_beta   90.00
_cell.angle_gamma   90.00
#
_symmetry.space_group_name_H-M   'P 1'
#
loop_
_entity.id
_entity.type
_entity.pdbx_description
1 polymer ?
#
loop_
_entity_poly.entity_id
_entity_poly.type
_entity_poly.pdbx_seq_one_letter_code
_entity_poly.pdbx_strand_id
1 'polypeptide(L)' 'MNSSIDPQELVRRFNDDEEVWRRYCQRRELRRVRWSSSPLPDEILDHLDWLEAERQDRVVFCIGKVVS' A
#
# COMPACT_ATOMS: atom_id res chain seq x y z
N MET A 1 20.31 -19.01 16.09
CA MET A 1 20.21 -17.63 16.60
C MET A 1 18.75 -17.22 16.48
N ASN A 2 18.02 -17.24 17.59
CA ASN A 2 16.63 -16.76 17.59
C ASN A 2 16.72 -15.24 17.56
N SER A 3 16.53 -14.65 16.38
CA SER A 3 16.33 -13.21 16.26
C SER A 3 15.03 -12.92 17.01
N SER A 4 15.14 -12.47 18.25
CA SER A 4 14.00 -11.99 19.03
C SER A 4 13.43 -10.83 18.26
N ILE A 5 12.35 -11.06 17.51
CA ILE A 5 11.68 -10.02 16.76
C ILE A 5 11.22 -9.00 17.80
N ASP A 6 11.72 -7.77 17.69
CA ASP A 6 11.38 -6.70 18.60
C ASP A 6 9.87 -6.42 18.50
N PRO A 7 9.11 -6.52 19.60
CA PRO A 7 7.69 -6.20 19.61
C PRO A 7 7.39 -4.80 19.07
N GLN A 8 8.30 -3.84 19.27
CA GLN A 8 8.13 -2.48 18.75
C GLN A 8 8.27 -2.44 17.23
N GLU A 9 9.19 -3.21 16.67
CA GLU A 9 9.33 -3.36 15.23
C GLU A 9 8.11 -4.03 14.61
N LEU A 10 7.52 -5.02 15.28
CA LEU A 10 6.27 -5.66 14.84
C LEU A 10 5.10 -4.67 14.82
N VAL A 11 4.93 -3.89 15.89
CA VAL A 11 3.87 -2.86 15.96
C VAL A 11 4.08 -1.80 14.88
N ARG A 12 5.32 -1.38 14.65
CA ARG A 12 5.63 -0.42 13.57
C ARG A 12 5.24 -0.97 12.20
N ARG A 13 5.66 -2.19 11.87
CA ARG A 13 5.30 -2.84 10.59
C ARG A 13 3.80 -3.02 10.44
N PHE A 14 3.11 -3.43 11.50
CA PHE A 14 1.66 -3.55 11.50
C PHE A 14 0.98 -2.21 11.20
N ASN A 15 1.41 -1.13 11.86
CA ASN A 15 0.86 0.21 11.62
C ASN A 15 1.14 0.68 10.19
N ASP A 16 2.35 0.45 9.67
CA ASP A 16 2.73 0.78 8.29
C ASP A 16 1.83 0.03 7.28
N ASP A 17 1.60 -1.27 7.49
CA ASP A 17 0.70 -2.08 6.66
C ASP A 17 -0.77 -1.67 6.81
N GLU A 18 -1.20 -1.28 8.01
CA GLU A 18 -2.56 -0.76 8.24
C GLU A 18 -2.79 0.56 7.49
N GLU A 19 -1.78 1.44 7.43
CA GLU A 19 -1.88 2.69 6.68
C GLU A 19 -2.07 2.44 5.17
N VAL A 20 -1.27 1.53 4.60
CA VAL A 20 -1.41 1.08 3.20
C VAL A 20 -2.83 0.55 2.97
N TRP A 21 -3.32 -0.31 3.86
CA TRP A 21 -4.66 -0.90 3.75
C TRP A 21 -5.76 0.16 3.77
N ARG A 22 -5.66 1.15 4.66
CA ARG A 22 -6.63 2.26 4.73
C ARG A 22 -6.64 3.09 3.44
N ARG A 23 -5.47 3.42 2.88
CA ARG A 23 -5.40 4.17 1.61
C ARG A 23 -5.96 3.37 0.45
N TYR A 24 -5.68 2.07 0.38
CA TYR A 24 -6.27 1.17 -0.61
C TYR A 24 -7.81 1.20 -0.53
N CYS A 25 -8.38 1.00 0.66
CA CYS A 25 -9.83 1.02 0.86
C CYS A 25 -10.45 2.34 0.39
N GLN A 26 -9.84 3.47 0.77
CA GLN A 26 -10.31 4.80 0.38
C GLN A 26 -10.31 4.99 -1.15
N ARG A 27 -9.25 4.56 -1.83
CA ARG A 27 -9.15 4.65 -3.30
C ARG A 27 -10.20 3.80 -4.00
N ARG A 28 -10.36 2.57 -3.53
CA ARG A 28 -11.36 1.63 -4.06
C ARG A 28 -12.78 2.18 -3.90
N GLU A 29 -13.10 2.77 -2.75
CA GLU A 29 -14.39 3.43 -2.53
C GLU A 29 -14.59 4.63 -3.45
N LEU A 30 -13.58 5.50 -3.58
CA LEU A 30 -13.63 6.64 -4.50
C LEU A 30 -13.84 6.19 -5.95
N ARG A 31 -13.17 5.12 -6.38
CA ARG A 31 -13.35 4.51 -7.71
C ARG A 31 -14.77 4.01 -7.88
N ARG A 32 -15.32 3.27 -6.91
CA ARG A 32 -16.70 2.76 -6.97
C ARG A 32 -17.74 3.88 -7.06
N VAL A 33 -17.51 4.99 -6.37
CA VAL A 33 -18.41 6.16 -6.40
C VAL A 33 -18.29 6.94 -7.72
N ARG A 34 -17.08 7.08 -8.27
CA ARG A 34 -16.82 7.95 -9.44
C ARG A 34 -16.83 7.23 -10.79
N TRP A 35 -16.50 5.94 -10.82
CA TRP A 35 -16.23 5.17 -12.02
C TRP A 35 -16.85 3.78 -11.94
N SER A 36 -18.19 3.73 -12.01
CA SER A 36 -18.95 2.49 -12.03
C SER A 36 -18.87 1.70 -13.34
N SER A 37 -18.32 2.28 -14.42
CA SER A 37 -18.33 1.69 -15.76
C SER A 37 -16.93 1.59 -16.40
N SER A 38 -15.93 1.15 -15.64
CA SER A 38 -14.62 0.86 -16.21
C SER A 38 -14.70 -0.35 -17.16
N PRO A 39 -14.04 -0.32 -18.33
CA PRO A 39 -13.93 -1.49 -19.20
C PRO A 39 -12.98 -2.55 -18.64
N LEU A 40 -12.22 -2.24 -17.59
CA LEU A 40 -11.30 -3.17 -16.94
C LEU A 40 -12.02 -4.00 -15.88
N PRO A 41 -11.66 -5.29 -15.73
CA PRO A 41 -12.10 -6.12 -14.61
C PRO A 41 -11.79 -5.48 -13.25
N ASP A 42 -12.70 -5.67 -12.29
CA ASP A 42 -12.54 -5.14 -10.93
C ASP A 42 -11.28 -5.65 -10.24
N GLU A 43 -10.83 -6.88 -10.53
CA GLU A 43 -9.59 -7.44 -9.97
C GLU A 43 -8.35 -6.65 -10.40
N ILE A 44 -8.31 -6.20 -11.67
CA ILE A 44 -7.21 -5.38 -12.20
C ILE A 44 -7.25 -4.00 -11.54
N LEU A 45 -8.44 -3.43 -11.38
CA LEU A 45 -8.60 -2.12 -10.75
C LEU A 45 -8.25 -2.16 -9.26
N ASP A 46 -8.68 -3.20 -8.54
CA ASP A 46 -8.33 -3.42 -7.14
C ASP A 46 -6.80 -3.61 -7.00
N HIS A 47 -6.16 -4.32 -7.93
CA HIS A 47 -4.70 -4.45 -7.94
C HIS A 47 -3.98 -3.12 -8.16
N LEU A 48 -4.48 -2.28 -9.08
CA LEU A 48 -3.92 -0.95 -9.32
C LEU A 48 -4.10 -0.02 -8.12
N ASP A 49 -5.28 -0.05 -7.48
CA ASP A 49 -5.56 0.72 -6.26
C ASP A 49 -4.61 0.30 -5.12
N TRP A 50 -4.29 -1.00 -5.01
CA TRP A 50 -3.34 -1.54 -4.04
C TRP A 50 -1.91 -1.08 -4.32
N LEU A 51 -1.41 -1.21 -5.56
CA LEU A 51 -0.07 -0.78 -5.94
C LEU A 51 0.15 0.73 -5.72
N GLU A 52 -0.87 1.53 -5.99
CA GLU A 52 -0.84 2.97 -5.75
C GLU A 52 -0.74 3.28 -4.24
N ALA A 53 -1.50 2.58 -3.41
CA ALA A 53 -1.41 2.72 -1.95
C ALA A 53 -0.03 2.31 -1.42
N GLU A 54 0.49 1.16 -1.85
CA GLU A 54 1.83 0.70 -1.49
C GLU A 54 2.90 1.72 -1.89
N ARG A 55 2.82 2.32 -3.08
CA ARG A 55 3.82 3.31 -3.54
C ARG A 55 3.83 4.59 -2.71
N GLN A 56 2.69 4.98 -2.15
CA GLN A 56 2.57 6.22 -1.37
C GLN A 56 2.97 6.05 0.09
N ASP A 57 2.78 4.86 0.66
CA ASP A 57 3.04 4.58 2.07
C ASP A 57 4.33 3.84 2.32
N ARG A 58 4.75 2.98 1.39
CA ARG A 58 6.06 2.35 1.49
C ARG A 58 7.07 3.29 0.88
N VAL A 59 8.02 3.73 1.70
CA VAL A 59 9.23 4.41 1.20
C VAL A 59 9.98 3.42 0.30
N VAL A 60 9.68 3.45 -0.99
CA VAL A 60 10.46 2.72 -1.98
C VAL A 60 11.75 3.49 -2.16
N PHE A 61 12.79 3.08 -1.43
CA PHE A 61 14.15 3.50 -1.74
C PHE A 61 14.49 2.93 -3.11
N CYS A 62 14.42 3.76 -4.15
CA CYS A 62 14.92 3.39 -5.46
C CYS A 62 16.39 2.98 -5.30
N ILE A 63 16.70 1.72 -5.62
CA ILE A 63 18.08 1.25 -5.69
C ILE A 63 18.79 2.14 -6.73
N GLY A 64 19.71 3.00 -6.28
CA GLY A 64 20.47 3.93 -7.12
C GLY A 64 20.26 5.42 -6.85
N LYS A 65 19.36 5.85 -5.95
CA LYS A 65 19.40 7.24 -5.47
C LYS A 65 20.56 7.42 -4.49
N VAL A 66 21.67 7.97 -4.99
CA VAL A 66 22.71 8.57 -4.14
C VAL A 66 22.07 9.77 -3.46
N VAL A 67 21.82 9.67 -2.16
CA VAL A 67 21.46 10.83 -1.35
C VAL A 67 22.72 11.69 -1.28
N SER A 68 22.71 12.82 -1.99
CA SER A 68 23.75 13.87 -1.86
C SER A 68 23.50 14.69 -0.60
#